data_AF-A0A560FAL3-F1
#
_entry.id   AF-A0A560FAL3-F1
#
_cell.length_a   1.000
_cell.length_b   1.000
_cell.length_c   1.000
_cell.angle_alpha   90.00
_cell.angle_beta   90.00
_cell.angle_gamma   90.00
#
_symmetry.space_group_name_H-M   'P 1'
#
loop_
_entity.id
_entity.type
_entity.pdbx_description
1 polymer ?
#
loop_
_entity_poly.entity_id
_entity_poly.type
_entity_poly.pdbx_seq_one_letter_code
_entity_poly.pdbx_strand_id
1 'polypeptide(L)'
;MRRAGRLPAMGSVALSLLALPPAAGAEAPRSTPRAIVEALYRPYLVDPHAEKDTTIDSVAQVRRHATPALARLLDADRACEKRTQGICALDFDIIIDGQDWELSGFGLEAEAAGDTATVTARFNNMGPRVLAYHFARTGGRWLIDDVVILKDNASAADHPWSLKDTLTAEYDTTARKHR
;
A
#
# COMPACT_ATOMS: atom_id res chain seq x y z
N MET A 1 80.35 -46.89 28.30
CA MET A 1 80.02 -47.05 26.86
C MET A 1 78.74 -46.26 26.58
N ARG A 2 78.70 -45.50 25.48
CA ARG A 2 77.66 -44.52 25.11
C ARG A 2 76.42 -45.18 24.48
N ARG A 3 75.23 -44.58 24.68
CA ARG A 3 74.10 -44.36 23.73
C ARG A 3 72.99 -43.61 24.48
N ALA A 4 72.71 -42.33 24.20
CA ALA A 4 71.74 -41.82 23.20
C ALA A 4 70.33 -42.44 23.42
N GLY A 5 69.24 -41.75 23.74
CA GLY A 5 68.79 -40.38 23.51
C GLY A 5 67.42 -40.45 22.81
N ARG A 6 66.41 -39.72 23.30
CA ARG A 6 65.26 -39.11 22.58
C ARG A 6 64.09 -38.77 23.54
N LEU A 7 63.69 -37.51 23.53
CA LEU A 7 62.45 -36.96 24.10
C LEU A 7 61.27 -37.20 23.12
N PRO A 8 60.03 -37.37 23.59
CA PRO A 8 58.85 -37.17 22.75
C PRO A 8 58.29 -35.74 22.90
N ALA A 9 57.80 -35.23 21.76
CA ALA A 9 57.39 -33.87 21.49
C ALA A 9 56.00 -33.52 22.05
N MET A 10 55.84 -32.25 22.47
CA MET A 10 54.56 -31.61 22.73
C MET A 10 53.81 -31.41 21.40
N GLY A 11 52.60 -31.96 21.28
CA GLY A 11 51.70 -31.73 20.15
C GLY A 11 50.91 -30.44 20.33
N SER A 12 51.12 -29.47 19.43
CA SER A 12 50.29 -28.27 19.32
C SER A 12 49.05 -28.57 18.47
N VAL A 13 47.86 -28.41 19.05
CA VAL A 13 46.58 -28.45 18.32
C VAL A 13 46.35 -27.07 17.70
N ALA A 14 46.43 -26.96 16.38
CA ALA A 14 46.07 -25.75 15.64
C ALA A 14 44.55 -25.69 15.46
N LEU A 15 43.91 -24.67 16.05
CA LEU A 15 42.49 -24.40 15.92
C LEU A 15 42.25 -23.54 14.67
N SER A 16 41.85 -24.17 13.56
CA SER A 16 41.48 -23.46 12.33
C SER A 16 40.14 -22.74 12.52
N LEU A 17 40.14 -21.41 12.57
CA LEU A 17 38.92 -20.60 12.47
C LEU A 17 38.37 -20.71 11.04
N LEU A 18 37.23 -21.38 10.87
CA LEU A 18 36.41 -21.24 9.67
C LEU A 18 35.81 -19.83 9.61
N ALA A 19 36.24 -19.03 8.65
CA ALA A 19 35.57 -17.78 8.30
C ALA A 19 34.22 -18.11 7.62
N LEU A 20 33.11 -17.88 8.33
CA LEU A 20 31.78 -17.91 7.71
C LEU A 20 31.64 -16.68 6.80
N PRO A 21 31.21 -16.84 5.53
CA PRO A 21 30.88 -15.70 4.70
C PRO A 21 29.66 -14.96 5.28
N PRO A 22 29.61 -13.61 5.17
CA PRO A 22 28.44 -12.86 5.61
C PRO A 22 27.24 -13.31 4.79
N ALA A 23 26.17 -13.71 5.48
CA ALA A 23 24.88 -13.94 4.86
C ALA A 23 24.45 -12.62 4.21
N ALA A 24 24.44 -12.58 2.88
CA ALA A 24 23.80 -11.50 2.13
C ALA A 24 22.34 -11.46 2.60
N GLY A 25 21.94 -10.36 3.24
CA GLY A 25 20.57 -10.18 3.69
C GLY A 25 19.64 -10.28 2.49
N ALA A 26 18.85 -11.35 2.42
CA ALA A 26 17.77 -11.45 1.46
C ALA A 26 16.79 -10.32 1.77
N GLU A 27 16.77 -9.31 0.91
CA GLU A 27 15.77 -8.26 0.99
C GLU A 27 14.39 -8.91 0.82
N ALA A 28 13.50 -8.69 1.80
CA ALA A 28 12.16 -9.26 1.75
C ALA A 28 11.50 -8.93 0.39
N PRO A 29 10.73 -9.86 -0.21
CA PRO A 29 10.09 -9.63 -1.50
C PRO A 29 9.30 -8.31 -1.46
N ARG A 30 9.74 -7.31 -2.22
CA ARG A 30 9.03 -6.03 -2.30
C ARG A 30 7.71 -6.26 -3.03
N SER A 31 6.58 -5.91 -2.40
CA SER A 31 5.25 -6.08 -3.01
C SER A 31 5.12 -5.29 -4.30
N THR A 32 4.54 -5.91 -5.34
CA THR A 32 4.20 -5.23 -6.59
C THR A 32 2.97 -4.35 -6.40
N PRO A 33 2.75 -3.31 -7.24
CA PRO A 33 1.53 -2.50 -7.19
C PRO A 33 0.26 -3.35 -7.24
N ARG A 34 0.21 -4.33 -8.16
CA ARG A 34 -0.93 -5.26 -8.29
C ARG A 34 -1.18 -6.03 -6.99
N ALA A 35 -0.15 -6.57 -6.36
CA ALA A 35 -0.28 -7.32 -5.12
C ALA A 35 -0.73 -6.44 -3.93
N ILE A 36 -0.35 -5.16 -3.92
CA ILE A 36 -0.83 -4.19 -2.93
C ILE A 36 -2.34 -3.99 -3.12
N VAL A 37 -2.80 -3.69 -4.34
CA VAL A 37 -4.24 -3.49 -4.59
C VAL A 37 -5.04 -4.77 -4.32
N GLU A 38 -4.56 -5.93 -4.74
CA GLU A 38 -5.19 -7.21 -4.42
C GLU A 38 -5.36 -7.44 -2.91
N ALA A 39 -4.37 -7.01 -2.10
CA ALA A 39 -4.47 -7.09 -0.65
C ALA A 39 -5.52 -6.14 -0.06
N LEU A 40 -5.76 -4.97 -0.68
CA LEU A 40 -6.81 -4.04 -0.27
C LEU A 40 -8.21 -4.64 -0.48
N TYR A 41 -8.42 -5.37 -1.59
CA TYR A 41 -9.72 -5.98 -1.90
C TYR A 41 -9.99 -7.29 -1.16
N ARG A 42 -8.96 -7.96 -0.63
CA ARG A 42 -9.09 -9.28 0.00
C ARG A 42 -10.19 -9.35 1.08
N PRO A 43 -10.36 -8.38 2.01
CA PRO A 43 -11.42 -8.44 3.00
C PRO A 43 -12.82 -8.49 2.38
N TYR A 44 -13.06 -7.73 1.31
CA TYR A 44 -14.34 -7.67 0.60
C TYR A 44 -14.60 -8.92 -0.25
N LEU A 45 -13.56 -9.61 -0.72
CA LEU A 45 -13.69 -10.82 -1.54
C LEU A 45 -13.88 -12.09 -0.72
N VAL A 46 -13.51 -12.09 0.56
CA VAL A 46 -13.74 -13.23 1.46
C VAL A 46 -15.23 -13.39 1.77
N ASP A 47 -15.95 -12.27 1.92
CA ASP A 47 -17.41 -12.25 2.06
C ASP A 47 -18.01 -11.12 1.18
N PRO A 48 -18.27 -11.40 -0.11
CA PRO A 48 -18.67 -10.38 -1.07
C PRO A 48 -20.11 -9.85 -0.89
N HIS A 49 -20.89 -10.44 0.02
CA HIS A 49 -22.28 -10.07 0.31
C HIS A 49 -22.50 -9.71 1.78
N ALA A 50 -21.42 -9.53 2.55
CA ALA A 50 -21.52 -9.10 3.94
C ALA A 50 -22.13 -7.70 4.04
N GLU A 51 -23.00 -7.52 5.03
CA GLU A 51 -23.34 -6.18 5.51
C GLU A 51 -22.07 -5.54 6.08
N LYS A 52 -21.94 -4.22 5.94
CA LYS A 52 -20.77 -3.52 6.45
C LYS A 52 -20.66 -3.68 7.96
N ASP A 53 -19.72 -4.51 8.39
CA ASP A 53 -19.24 -4.46 9.76
C ASP A 53 -18.33 -3.23 9.96
N THR A 54 -18.17 -2.80 11.20
CA THR A 54 -17.29 -1.67 11.53
C THR A 54 -15.80 -2.04 11.49
N THR A 55 -15.43 -3.23 11.00
CA THR A 55 -14.06 -3.74 11.10
C THR A 55 -13.18 -3.38 9.89
N ILE A 56 -13.78 -3.11 8.73
CA ILE A 56 -13.04 -2.71 7.53
C ILE A 56 -12.85 -1.18 7.51
N ASP A 57 -11.64 -0.74 7.85
CA ASP A 57 -11.22 0.67 7.76
C ASP A 57 -10.42 0.90 6.47
N SER A 58 -11.12 1.18 5.37
CA SER A 58 -10.53 1.41 4.03
C SER A 58 -9.49 2.53 4.02
N VAL A 59 -9.74 3.62 4.75
CA VAL A 59 -8.78 4.71 4.96
C VAL A 59 -7.48 4.18 5.55
N ALA A 60 -7.56 3.41 6.64
CA ALA A 60 -6.37 2.82 7.26
C ALA A 60 -5.67 1.81 6.33
N GLN A 61 -6.42 1.06 5.51
CA GLN A 61 -5.82 0.15 4.52
C GLN A 61 -4.98 0.90 3.48
N VAL A 62 -5.56 1.91 2.83
CA VAL A 62 -4.86 2.73 1.83
C VAL A 62 -3.67 3.46 2.47
N ARG A 63 -3.88 4.05 3.66
CA ARG A 63 -2.85 4.79 4.40
C ARG A 63 -1.61 3.97 4.73
N ARG A 64 -1.71 2.64 4.91
CA ARG A 64 -0.54 1.76 5.15
C ARG A 64 0.38 1.63 3.93
N HIS A 65 -0.16 1.89 2.74
CA HIS A 65 0.55 1.78 1.48
C HIS A 65 0.73 3.13 0.77
N ALA A 66 0.32 4.24 1.40
CA ALA A 66 0.32 5.57 0.80
C ALA A 66 1.72 6.21 0.73
N THR A 67 1.93 7.11 -0.24
CA THR A 67 3.07 8.04 -0.22
C THR A 67 3.01 8.91 1.04
N PRO A 68 4.14 9.46 1.52
CA PRO A 68 4.13 10.36 2.67
C PRO A 68 3.17 11.55 2.51
N ALA A 69 3.04 12.05 1.27
CA ALA A 69 2.12 13.14 0.95
C ALA A 69 0.66 12.73 1.13
N LEU A 70 0.22 11.61 0.53
CA LEU A 70 -1.15 11.12 0.68
C LEU A 70 -1.45 10.68 2.12
N ALA A 71 -0.50 10.03 2.80
CA ALA A 71 -0.65 9.63 4.20
C ALA A 71 -0.93 10.82 5.12
N ARG A 72 -0.22 11.95 4.94
CA ARG A 72 -0.45 13.19 5.69
C ARG A 72 -1.87 13.74 5.50
N LEU A 73 -2.39 13.65 4.28
CA LEU A 73 -3.73 14.11 3.95
C LEU A 73 -4.80 13.23 4.62
N LEU A 74 -4.64 11.91 4.57
CA LEU A 74 -5.52 10.96 5.24
C LEU A 74 -5.48 11.13 6.78
N ASP A 75 -4.29 11.41 7.33
CA ASP A 75 -4.14 11.70 8.76
C ASP A 75 -4.86 13.00 9.17
N ALA A 76 -4.88 14.01 8.29
CA ALA A 76 -5.58 15.27 8.55
C ALA A 76 -7.10 15.08 8.57
N ASP A 77 -7.64 14.28 7.65
CA ASP A 77 -9.06 13.90 7.62
C ASP A 77 -9.45 13.13 8.89
N ARG A 78 -8.69 12.09 9.26
CA ARG A 78 -8.92 11.36 10.52
C ARG A 78 -8.81 12.25 11.77
N ALA A 79 -7.92 13.24 11.75
CA ALA A 79 -7.81 14.21 12.85
C ALA A 79 -9.02 15.16 12.89
N CYS A 80 -9.57 15.52 11.72
CA CYS A 80 -10.82 16.25 11.62
C CYS A 80 -11.96 15.45 12.25
N GLU A 81 -12.17 14.19 11.86
CA GLU A 81 -13.22 13.33 12.40
C GLU A 81 -13.15 13.23 13.93
N LYS A 82 -11.94 13.03 14.48
CA LYS A 82 -11.72 12.98 15.93
C LYS A 82 -12.06 14.30 16.62
N ARG A 83 -11.79 15.44 15.99
CA ARG A 83 -12.06 16.77 16.57
C ARG A 83 -13.54 17.15 16.48
N THR A 84 -14.20 16.81 15.38
CA THR A 84 -15.60 17.18 15.12
C THR A 84 -16.59 16.15 15.62
N GLN A 85 -16.14 14.91 15.90
CA GLN A 85 -17.00 13.75 16.17
C GLN A 85 -18.03 13.52 15.06
N GLY A 86 -17.65 13.83 13.81
CA GLY A 86 -18.51 13.77 12.64
C GLY A 86 -17.74 13.44 11.38
N ILE A 87 -18.48 13.44 10.26
CA ILE A 87 -17.95 13.19 8.92
C ILE A 87 -17.14 14.40 8.46
N CYS A 88 -15.97 14.15 7.86
CA CYS A 88 -15.12 15.18 7.27
C CYS A 88 -15.08 15.06 5.74
N ALA A 89 -13.92 15.02 5.10
CA ALA A 89 -13.83 15.03 3.64
C ALA A 89 -14.27 13.69 3.01
N LEU A 90 -14.14 12.59 3.76
CA LEU A 90 -14.48 11.26 3.31
C LEU A 90 -15.69 10.76 4.08
N ASP A 91 -16.75 10.40 3.37
CA ASP A 91 -17.98 9.89 3.95
C ASP A 91 -18.32 8.46 3.49
N PHE A 92 -17.48 7.83 2.67
CA PHE A 92 -17.70 6.51 2.07
C PHE A 92 -16.44 5.62 2.12
N ASP A 93 -16.56 4.34 1.73
CA ASP A 93 -15.42 3.44 1.58
C ASP A 93 -14.66 3.67 0.27
N ILE A 94 -13.44 4.17 0.39
CA ILE A 94 -12.59 4.59 -0.74
C ILE A 94 -12.00 3.44 -1.58
N ILE A 95 -12.17 2.17 -1.18
CA ILE A 95 -11.73 0.99 -1.94
C ILE A 95 -12.85 0.43 -2.83
N ILE A 96 -14.09 0.48 -2.34
CA ILE A 96 -15.26 -0.11 -3.02
C ILE A 96 -16.23 0.92 -3.62
N ASP A 97 -15.96 2.22 -3.45
CA ASP A 97 -16.78 3.33 -3.94
C ASP A 97 -18.25 3.18 -3.49
N GLY A 98 -18.46 3.12 -2.17
CA GLY A 98 -19.78 2.91 -1.60
C GLY A 98 -19.83 2.88 -0.08
N GLN A 99 -21.04 2.76 0.45
CA GLN A 99 -21.28 2.55 1.89
C GLN A 99 -21.28 1.07 2.22
N ASP A 100 -22.05 0.29 1.45
CA ASP A 100 -22.18 -1.15 1.55
C ASP A 100 -21.54 -1.82 0.32
N TRP A 101 -21.39 -3.14 0.36
CA TRP A 101 -20.79 -3.87 -0.74
C TRP A 101 -21.54 -5.13 -1.17
N GLU A 102 -21.60 -5.32 -2.49
CA GLU A 102 -22.03 -6.54 -3.15
C GLU A 102 -21.08 -6.81 -4.33
N LEU A 103 -19.90 -7.37 -4.04
CA LEU A 103 -18.80 -7.46 -5.01
C LEU A 103 -18.97 -8.64 -5.97
N SER A 104 -18.84 -8.37 -7.26
CA SER A 104 -18.71 -9.41 -8.29
C SER A 104 -17.84 -8.94 -9.47
N GLY A 105 -17.36 -9.89 -10.27
CA GLY A 105 -16.60 -9.56 -11.49
C GLY A 105 -15.27 -8.82 -11.25
N PHE A 106 -14.63 -9.03 -10.09
CA PHE A 106 -13.40 -8.36 -9.73
C PHE A 106 -12.22 -8.74 -10.65
N GLY A 107 -11.55 -7.73 -11.19
CA GLY A 107 -10.36 -7.87 -12.02
C GLY A 107 -9.37 -6.72 -11.82
N LEU A 108 -8.09 -7.03 -11.97
CA LEU A 108 -6.98 -6.08 -11.88
C LEU A 108 -6.15 -6.07 -13.16
N GLU A 109 -5.92 -4.87 -13.67
CA GLU A 109 -4.97 -4.57 -14.74
C GLU A 109 -3.86 -3.68 -14.18
N ALA A 110 -2.61 -3.94 -14.53
CA ALA A 110 -1.47 -3.20 -14.00
C ALA A 110 -0.53 -2.79 -15.12
N GLU A 111 -0.21 -1.50 -15.15
CA GLU A 111 0.70 -0.87 -16.09
C GLU A 111 1.80 -0.17 -15.30
N ALA A 112 3.07 -0.41 -15.63
CA ALA A 112 4.20 0.21 -14.96
C ALA A 112 5.13 0.88 -15.98
N ALA A 113 5.58 2.09 -15.69
CA ALA A 113 6.48 2.87 -16.52
C ALA A 113 7.55 3.54 -15.63
N GLY A 114 8.75 2.97 -15.61
CA GLY A 114 9.84 3.47 -14.75
C GLY A 114 9.47 3.40 -13.27
N ASP A 115 9.42 4.58 -12.63
CA ASP A 115 9.11 4.75 -11.20
C ASP A 115 7.64 5.07 -10.92
N THR A 116 6.76 4.95 -11.92
CA THR A 116 5.31 5.06 -11.74
C THR A 116 4.61 3.78 -12.18
N ALA A 117 3.42 3.55 -11.62
CA ALA A 117 2.53 2.49 -12.07
C ALA A 117 1.08 2.91 -11.85
N THR A 118 0.18 2.34 -12.64
CA THR A 118 -1.26 2.42 -12.43
C THR A 118 -1.80 1.00 -12.31
N VAL A 119 -2.61 0.76 -11.29
CA VAL A 119 -3.39 -0.47 -11.18
C VAL A 119 -4.86 -0.12 -11.28
N THR A 120 -5.54 -0.64 -12.28
CA THR A 120 -6.96 -0.41 -12.50
C THR A 120 -7.74 -1.61 -11.96
N ALA A 121 -8.60 -1.35 -10.98
CA ALA A 121 -9.57 -2.31 -10.47
C ALA A 121 -10.91 -2.11 -11.18
N ARG A 122 -11.50 -3.22 -11.65
CA ARG A 122 -12.84 -3.26 -12.23
C ARG A 122 -13.67 -4.30 -11.51
N PHE A 123 -14.87 -3.94 -11.09
CA PHE A 123 -15.81 -4.82 -10.41
C PHE A 123 -17.22 -4.25 -10.52
N ASN A 124 -18.20 -5.05 -10.15
CA ASN A 124 -19.56 -4.58 -9.91
C ASN A 124 -19.76 -4.43 -8.40
N ASN A 125 -20.29 -3.28 -7.97
CA ASN A 125 -20.79 -3.03 -6.62
C ASN A 125 -22.04 -2.15 -6.73
N MET A 126 -23.21 -2.81 -6.75
CA MET A 126 -24.51 -2.18 -7.05
C MET A 126 -24.49 -1.35 -8.36
N GLY A 127 -23.65 -1.77 -9.31
CA GLY A 127 -23.32 -1.04 -10.54
C GLY A 127 -21.83 -1.16 -10.88
N PRO A 128 -21.44 -0.98 -12.16
CA PRO A 128 -20.03 -1.02 -12.56
C PRO A 128 -19.19 0.02 -11.83
N ARG A 129 -18.02 -0.40 -11.33
CA ARG A 129 -17.02 0.45 -10.68
C ARG A 129 -15.67 0.25 -11.33
N VAL A 130 -14.98 1.37 -11.53
CA VAL A 130 -13.61 1.40 -12.05
C VAL A 130 -12.78 2.35 -11.19
N LEU A 131 -11.77 1.81 -10.50
CA LEU A 131 -10.86 2.60 -9.68
C LEU A 131 -9.43 2.46 -10.21
N ALA A 132 -8.76 3.59 -10.42
CA ALA A 132 -7.34 3.64 -10.76
C ALA A 132 -6.52 4.01 -9.53
N TYR A 133 -5.58 3.14 -9.17
CA TYR A 133 -4.61 3.37 -8.10
C TYR A 133 -3.31 3.82 -8.75
N HIS A 134 -2.93 5.08 -8.55
CA HIS A 134 -1.67 5.62 -9.03
C HIS A 134 -0.58 5.37 -7.99
N PHE A 135 0.55 4.86 -8.45
CA PHE A 135 1.70 4.53 -7.62
C PHE A 135 2.93 5.33 -8.00
N ALA A 136 3.73 5.66 -6.99
CA ALA A 136 5.09 6.13 -7.14
C ALA A 136 6.06 5.15 -6.46
N ARG A 137 7.22 4.93 -7.07
CA ARG A 137 8.32 4.19 -6.46
C ARG A 137 9.21 5.16 -5.68
N THR A 138 9.37 4.93 -4.38
CA THR A 138 10.24 5.74 -3.51
C THR A 138 11.05 4.83 -2.61
N GLY A 139 12.37 5.01 -2.57
CA GLY A 139 13.25 4.15 -1.76
C GLY A 139 13.13 2.66 -2.11
N GLY A 140 12.93 2.36 -3.39
CA GLY A 140 12.73 0.98 -3.88
C GLY A 140 11.36 0.37 -3.61
N ARG A 141 10.46 1.05 -2.89
CA ARG A 141 9.10 0.58 -2.54
C ARG A 141 8.04 1.25 -3.40
N TRP A 142 7.01 0.49 -3.77
CA TRP A 142 5.81 1.04 -4.40
C TRP A 142 4.86 1.57 -3.33
N LEU A 143 4.37 2.79 -3.53
CA LEU A 143 3.44 3.48 -2.64
C LEU A 143 2.30 4.09 -3.46
N ILE A 144 1.08 4.03 -2.94
CA ILE A 144 -0.12 4.64 -3.52
C ILE A 144 0.00 6.15 -3.37
N ASP A 145 0.07 6.86 -4.49
CA ASP A 145 0.06 8.31 -4.52
C ASP A 145 -1.37 8.87 -4.62
N ASP A 146 -2.27 8.18 -5.30
CA ASP A 146 -3.67 8.58 -5.44
C ASP A 146 -4.60 7.37 -5.71
N VAL A 147 -5.88 7.56 -5.40
CA VAL A 147 -6.98 6.66 -5.77
C VAL A 147 -8.02 7.48 -6.51
N VAL A 148 -8.32 7.07 -7.75
CA VAL A 148 -9.21 7.80 -8.65
C VAL A 148 -10.39 6.93 -9.02
N ILE A 149 -11.60 7.40 -8.76
CA ILE A 149 -12.84 6.76 -9.24
C ILE A 149 -13.10 7.26 -10.65
N LEU A 150 -12.98 6.34 -11.62
CA LEU A 150 -13.29 6.61 -13.02
C LEU A 150 -14.79 6.40 -13.22
N LYS A 151 -15.46 7.40 -13.77
CA LYS A 151 -16.86 7.25 -14.15
C LYS A 151 -16.95 6.56 -15.52
N ASP A 152 -17.78 5.52 -15.60
CA ASP A 152 -18.02 4.75 -16.83
C ASP A 152 -18.88 5.49 -17.87
N ASN A 153 -19.33 6.73 -17.59
CA ASN A 153 -20.05 7.55 -18.56
C ASN A 153 -19.14 8.60 -19.21
N ALA A 154 -18.91 8.46 -20.51
CA ALA A 154 -18.15 9.37 -21.37
C ALA A 154 -18.82 10.75 -21.57
N SER A 155 -19.43 11.35 -20.55
CA SER A 155 -19.81 12.76 -20.55
C SER A 155 -18.68 13.55 -19.88
N ALA A 156 -17.94 14.32 -20.67
CA ALA A 156 -16.83 15.19 -20.26
C ALA A 156 -17.20 16.30 -19.25
N ALA A 157 -18.44 16.31 -18.73
CA ALA A 157 -18.92 17.26 -17.72
C ALA A 157 -18.66 16.80 -16.28
N ASP A 158 -18.35 15.52 -16.06
CA ASP A 158 -18.08 14.96 -14.74
C ASP A 158 -16.61 14.54 -14.63
N HIS A 159 -15.79 15.36 -13.98
CA HIS A 159 -14.41 14.99 -13.70
C HIS A 159 -14.35 13.72 -12.82
N PRO A 160 -13.36 12.84 -13.05
CA PRO A 160 -13.14 11.71 -12.14
C PRO A 160 -12.87 12.23 -10.73
N TRP A 161 -13.34 11.50 -9.72
CA TRP A 161 -13.07 11.87 -8.33
C TRP A 161 -11.69 11.36 -7.93
N SER A 162 -10.81 12.24 -7.46
CA SER A 162 -9.48 11.91 -6.92
C SER A 162 -9.48 12.07 -5.40
N LEU A 163 -8.98 11.05 -4.71
CA LEU A 163 -8.78 11.06 -3.26
C LEU A 163 -7.79 12.16 -2.87
N LYS A 164 -6.63 12.20 -3.53
CA LYS A 164 -5.58 13.17 -3.25
C LYS A 164 -6.05 14.59 -3.50
N ASP A 165 -6.74 14.86 -4.61
CA ASP A 165 -7.22 16.20 -4.94
C ASP A 165 -8.31 16.66 -3.96
N THR A 166 -9.24 15.78 -3.60
CA THR A 166 -10.29 16.04 -2.61
C THR A 166 -9.70 16.42 -1.26
N LEU A 167 -8.76 15.61 -0.77
CA LEU A 167 -8.10 15.88 0.51
C LEU A 167 -7.15 17.08 0.44
N THR A 168 -6.54 17.35 -0.71
CA THR A 168 -5.69 18.56 -0.90
C THR A 168 -6.54 19.82 -0.85
N ALA A 169 -7.68 19.83 -1.52
CA ALA A 169 -8.62 20.95 -1.48
C ALA A 169 -9.11 21.23 -0.05
N GLU A 170 -9.34 20.19 0.73
CA GLU A 170 -9.78 20.34 2.11
C GLU A 170 -8.64 20.72 3.07
N TYR A 171 -7.50 20.02 3.01
CA TYR A 171 -6.48 20.09 4.07
C TYR A 171 -5.18 20.82 3.71
N ASP A 172 -4.96 21.18 2.45
CA ASP A 172 -3.78 21.96 2.10
C ASP A 172 -4.01 23.47 2.33
N THR A 173 -3.34 23.99 3.36
CA THR A 173 -3.39 25.41 3.73
C THR A 173 -2.83 26.36 2.66
N THR A 174 -2.05 25.86 1.69
CA THR A 174 -1.59 26.67 0.56
C THR A 174 -2.69 26.87 -0.50
N ALA A 175 -3.59 25.90 -0.65
CA ALA A 175 -4.73 25.98 -1.58
C ALA A 175 -5.82 26.96 -1.09
N ARG A 176 -5.98 27.13 0.24
CA ARG A 176 -6.97 28.06 0.84
C ARG A 176 -6.65 29.54 0.64
N LYS A 177 -5.42 29.93 0.24
CA LYS A 177 -5.04 31.35 0.04
C LYS A 177 -5.53 31.97 -1.27
N HIS A 178 -6.17 31.20 -2.15
CA HIS A 178 -6.65 31.65 -3.47
C HIS A 178 -8.18 31.58 -3.62
N ARG A 179 -8.92 31.51 -2.51
CA ARG A 179 -10.39 31.59 -2.49
C ARG A 179 -10.87 32.85 -1.80
#